data_AF-A0A2E2IS69-F1
#
_entry.id   AF-A0A2E2IS69-F1
#
_cell.length_a   1.000
_cell.length_b   1.000
_cell.length_c   1.000
_cell.angle_alpha   90.00
_cell.angle_beta   90.00
_cell.angle_gamma   90.00
#
_symmetry.space_group_name_H-M   'P 1'
#
loop_
_entity.id
_entity.type
_entity.pdbx_description
1 polymer ?
#
loop_
_entity_poly.entity_id
_entity_poly.type
_entity_poly.pdbx_seq_one_letter_code
_entity_poly.pdbx_strand_id
1 'polypeptide(L)'
;MGESNPYAMDLIAELTGHTPLHGEAKDGQQLLIIGEIVIAAKSFGLWGDPTTYQSSDRKLQVRWGGQSVTLVKNDDGTWAAQAFADPIQGKARFLD
;
A
#
# COMPACT_ATOMS: atom_id res chain seq x y z
N MET A 1 4.04 -6.73 -15.51
CA MET A 1 3.97 -5.37 -14.94
C MET A 1 2.51 -5.12 -14.61
N GLY A 2 2.16 -4.80 -13.36
CA GLY A 2 0.77 -4.50 -13.01
C GLY A 2 0.45 -3.07 -13.42
N GLU A 3 -0.65 -2.88 -14.15
CA GLU A 3 -1.13 -1.56 -14.56
C GLU A 3 -1.61 -0.79 -13.32
N SER A 4 -1.32 0.51 -13.28
CA SER A 4 -1.85 1.40 -12.25
C SER A 4 -3.37 1.47 -12.39
N ASN A 5 -4.12 0.92 -11.42
CA ASN A 5 -5.58 0.97 -11.46
C ASN A 5 -6.08 2.39 -11.07
N PRO A 6 -6.77 3.13 -11.95
CA PRO A 6 -7.38 4.42 -11.60
C PRO A 6 -8.49 4.29 -10.56
N TYR A 7 -8.97 3.09 -10.29
CA TYR A 7 -9.97 2.75 -9.26
C TYR A 7 -9.35 2.11 -8.01
N ALA A 8 -8.08 2.38 -7.73
CA ALA A 8 -7.38 1.80 -6.58
C ALA A 8 -8.08 2.08 -5.25
N MET A 9 -8.65 3.28 -5.08
CA MET A 9 -9.43 3.65 -3.88
C MET A 9 -10.66 2.75 -3.72
N ASP A 10 -11.44 2.57 -4.79
CA ASP A 10 -12.65 1.75 -4.78
C ASP A 10 -12.31 0.27 -4.57
N LEU A 11 -11.26 -0.22 -5.22
CA LEU A 11 -10.82 -1.61 -5.07
C LEU A 11 -10.35 -1.91 -3.64
N ILE A 12 -9.61 -0.98 -3.01
CA ILE A 12 -9.23 -1.12 -1.60
C ILE A 12 -10.49 -1.13 -0.74
N ALA A 13 -11.44 -0.22 -0.98
CA ALA A 13 -12.68 -0.15 -0.22
C ALA A 13 -13.53 -1.42 -0.36
N GLU A 14 -13.67 -1.96 -1.58
CA GLU A 14 -14.41 -3.18 -1.87
C GLU A 14 -13.79 -4.39 -1.15
N LEU A 15 -12.47 -4.54 -1.22
CA LEU A 15 -11.79 -5.71 -0.65
C LEU A 15 -11.65 -5.64 0.87
N THR A 16 -11.35 -4.46 1.40
CA THR A 16 -11.05 -4.27 2.83
C THR A 16 -12.25 -3.81 3.65
N GLY A 17 -13.32 -3.32 3.02
CA GLY A 17 -14.44 -2.68 3.69
C GLY A 17 -14.12 -1.25 4.19
N HIS A 18 -12.95 -0.71 3.85
CA HIS A 18 -12.48 0.58 4.33
C HIS A 18 -12.07 1.49 3.19
N THR A 19 -12.72 2.65 3.09
CA THR A 19 -12.30 3.72 2.18
C THR A 19 -10.95 4.27 2.64
N PRO A 20 -9.92 4.30 1.78
CA PRO A 20 -8.64 4.88 2.18
C PRO A 20 -8.78 6.38 2.47
N LEU A 21 -8.07 6.86 3.48
CA LEU A 21 -8.06 8.26 3.89
C LEU A 21 -6.62 8.75 3.98
N HIS A 22 -6.37 9.97 3.54
CA HIS A 22 -5.08 10.61 3.78
C HIS A 22 -5.05 11.29 5.15
N GLY A 23 -3.90 11.27 5.80
CA GLY A 23 -3.65 11.91 7.09
C GLY A 23 -2.22 12.44 7.20
N GLU A 24 -1.92 13.03 8.35
CA GLU A 24 -0.61 13.59 8.65
C GLU A 24 -0.20 13.25 10.09
N ALA A 25 1.02 12.77 10.27
CA ALA A 25 1.61 12.54 11.58
C ALA A 25 2.11 13.86 12.20
N LYS A 26 2.42 13.84 13.51
CA LYS A 26 2.83 15.05 14.25
C LYS A 26 4.12 15.70 13.73
N ASP A 27 4.96 14.96 13.04
CA ASP A 27 6.22 15.41 12.44
C ASP A 27 6.05 15.87 10.97
N GLY A 28 4.82 15.93 10.46
CA GLY A 28 4.51 16.31 9.08
C GLY A 28 4.60 15.14 8.09
N GLN A 29 4.83 13.91 8.54
CA GLN A 29 4.85 12.75 7.66
C GLN A 29 3.43 12.43 7.15
N GLN A 30 3.28 12.32 5.83
CA GLN A 30 2.00 11.98 5.20
C GLN A 30 1.65 10.50 5.44
N LEU A 31 0.38 10.23 5.72
CA LEU A 31 -0.16 8.90 5.99
C LEU A 31 -1.29 8.55 5.02
N LEU A 32 -1.38 7.28 4.66
CA LEU A 32 -2.58 6.67 4.07
C LEU A 32 -3.13 5.66 5.06
N ILE A 33 -4.40 5.80 5.42
CA ILE A 33 -5.09 5.04 6.46
C ILE A 33 -6.15 4.18 5.79
N ILE A 34 -6.13 2.87 6.04
CA ILE A 34 -7.08 1.87 5.53
C ILE A 34 -7.55 1.04 6.72
N GLY A 35 -8.67 1.43 7.33
CA GLY A 35 -9.11 0.83 8.60
C GLY A 35 -8.05 1.05 9.69
N GLU A 36 -7.51 -0.03 10.24
CA GLU A 36 -6.42 0.00 11.24
C GLU A 36 -5.01 0.04 10.62
N ILE A 37 -4.91 -0.10 9.29
CA ILE A 37 -3.62 -0.15 8.59
C ILE A 37 -3.19 1.28 8.26
N VAL A 38 -1.98 1.66 8.67
CA VAL A 38 -1.38 2.97 8.38
C VAL A 38 -0.12 2.78 7.54
N ILE A 39 -0.08 3.42 6.37
CA ILE A 39 1.07 3.47 5.47
C ILE A 39 1.68 4.86 5.57
N ALA A 40 2.92 4.95 6.05
CA ALA A 40 3.64 6.21 6.16
C ALA A 40 4.51 6.46 4.92
N ALA A 41 4.38 7.65 4.31
CA ALA A 41 5.13 8.03 3.13
C ALA A 41 6.64 8.10 3.44
N LYS A 42 7.47 7.60 2.52
CA LYS A 42 8.94 7.64 2.56
C LYS A 42 9.51 8.98 2.06
N SER A 43 8.77 9.66 1.20
CA SER A 43 9.13 10.94 0.61
C SER A 43 8.01 11.95 0.83
N PHE A 44 8.37 13.17 1.19
CA PHE A 44 7.43 14.29 1.19
C PHE A 44 6.95 14.53 -0.25
N GLY A 45 5.64 14.58 -0.45
CA GLY A 45 5.04 14.92 -1.73
C GLY A 45 4.53 13.69 -2.48
N LEU A 46 3.27 13.36 -2.27
CA LEU A 46 2.16 13.84 -3.11
C LEU A 46 0.87 13.32 -2.44
N TRP A 47 -0.10 14.21 -2.19
CA TRP A 47 -1.48 13.85 -1.82
C TRP A 47 -2.19 13.18 -3.02
N GLY A 48 -1.59 12.12 -3.55
CA GLY A 48 -2.11 11.33 -4.64
C GLY A 48 -2.82 10.10 -4.08
N ASP A 49 -3.70 9.55 -4.91
CA ASP A 49 -4.34 8.29 -4.60
C ASP A 49 -3.31 7.15 -4.59
N PRO A 50 -3.52 6.11 -3.75
CA PRO A 50 -2.77 4.87 -3.86
C PRO A 50 -2.92 4.26 -5.25
N THR A 51 -1.98 3.41 -5.60
CA THR A 51 -2.10 2.54 -6.78
C THR A 51 -2.10 1.09 -6.35
N THR A 52 -2.95 0.29 -6.96
CA THR A 52 -2.99 -1.17 -6.76
C THR A 52 -2.55 -1.86 -8.04
N TYR A 53 -1.63 -2.82 -7.95
CA TYR A 53 -1.06 -3.48 -9.13
C TYR A 53 -1.09 -5.01 -9.07
N GLN A 54 -1.52 -5.58 -7.93
CA GLN A 54 -1.92 -6.98 -7.79
C GLN A 54 -3.05 -7.07 -6.78
N SER A 55 -4.17 -7.70 -7.14
CA SER A 55 -5.30 -7.94 -6.24
C SER A 55 -5.88 -9.34 -6.42
N SER A 56 -6.36 -9.91 -5.32
CA SER A 56 -7.21 -11.09 -5.21
C SER A 56 -8.10 -10.94 -3.97
N ASP A 57 -9.00 -11.89 -3.77
CA ASP A 57 -9.81 -12.06 -2.56
C ASP A 57 -9.02 -12.15 -1.24
N ARG A 58 -7.74 -12.55 -1.31
CA ARG A 58 -6.85 -12.79 -0.17
C ARG A 58 -5.61 -11.90 -0.11
N LYS A 59 -5.28 -11.17 -1.17
CA LYS A 59 -4.05 -10.40 -1.27
C LYS A 59 -4.26 -9.11 -2.08
N LEU A 60 -3.72 -8.00 -1.58
CA LEU A 60 -3.75 -6.71 -2.26
C LEU A 60 -2.40 -6.02 -2.13
N GLN A 61 -1.76 -5.68 -3.24
CA GLN A 61 -0.53 -4.88 -3.23
C GLN A 61 -0.85 -3.42 -3.51
N VAL A 62 -0.50 -2.56 -2.55
CA VAL A 62 -0.74 -1.11 -2.56
C VAL A 62 0.60 -0.39 -2.66
N ARG A 63 0.71 0.57 -3.58
CA ARG A 63 1.85 1.49 -3.66
C ARG A 63 1.37 2.90 -3.37
N TRP A 64 2.01 3.56 -2.41
CA TRP A 64 1.67 4.93 -2.04
C TRP A 64 2.85 5.60 -1.31
N GLY A 65 3.06 6.90 -1.54
CA GLY A 65 4.09 7.69 -0.83
C GLY A 65 5.51 7.11 -0.93
N GLY A 66 5.86 6.44 -2.04
CA GLY A 66 7.14 5.76 -2.22
C GLY A 66 7.28 4.41 -1.50
N GLN A 67 6.22 3.94 -0.83
CA GLN A 67 6.14 2.60 -0.22
C GLN A 67 5.41 1.63 -1.14
N SER A 68 5.78 0.36 -1.04
CA SER A 68 4.93 -0.77 -1.46
C SER A 68 4.59 -1.59 -0.23
N VAL A 69 3.30 -1.86 -0.04
CA VAL A 69 2.75 -2.61 1.08
C VAL A 69 1.88 -3.72 0.53
N THR A 70 2.07 -4.93 1.01
CA THR A 70 1.17 -6.04 0.70
C THR A 70 0.19 -6.22 1.84
N LEU A 71 -1.10 -6.08 1.56
CA LEU A 71 -2.17 -6.45 2.48
C LEU A 71 -2.55 -7.91 2.23
N VAL A 72 -2.71 -8.67 3.31
CA VAL A 72 -3.12 -10.07 3.28
C VAL A 72 -4.37 -10.24 4.14
N LYS A 73 -5.36 -10.97 3.62
CA LYS A 73 -6.57 -11.31 4.35
C LYS A 73 -6.31 -12.54 5.23
N ASN A 74 -6.52 -12.37 6.53
CA ASN A 74 -6.48 -13.42 7.52
C ASN A 74 -7.71 -14.34 7.38
N ASP A 75 -7.65 -15.52 8.00
CA ASP A 75 -8.76 -16.48 7.95
C ASP A 75 -10.01 -16.02 8.72
N ASP A 76 -9.85 -15.06 9.64
CA ASP A 76 -10.95 -14.37 10.33
C ASP A 76 -11.60 -13.27 9.47
N GLY A 77 -11.10 -13.04 8.25
CA GLY A 77 -11.60 -12.04 7.31
C GLY A 77 -11.00 -10.64 7.49
N THR A 78 -10.18 -10.41 8.51
CA THR A 78 -9.47 -9.13 8.72
C THR A 78 -8.31 -8.99 7.74
N TRP A 79 -7.90 -7.75 7.45
CA TRP A 79 -6.74 -7.45 6.61
C TRP A 79 -5.57 -6.98 7.48
N ALA A 80 -4.38 -7.48 7.16
CA ALA A 80 -3.14 -7.06 7.81
C ALA A 80 -2.07 -6.67 6.78
N ALA A 81 -1.25 -5.67 7.10
CA ALA A 81 -0.13 -5.29 6.27
C ALA A 81 1.09 -6.18 6.54
N GLN A 82 1.56 -6.88 5.50
CA GLN A 82 2.89 -7.45 5.45
C GLN A 82 3.84 -6.43 4.82
N ALA A 83 4.65 -5.79 5.66
CA ALA A 83 5.80 -5.03 5.22
C ALA A 83 6.90 -6.02 4.81
N PHE A 84 7.02 -6.32 3.52
CA PHE A 84 8.23 -6.95 3.01
C PHE A 84 9.33 -5.89 3.00
N ALA A 85 10.40 -6.10 3.76
CA ALA A 85 11.64 -5.37 3.50
C ALA A 85 12.04 -5.68 2.07
N ASP A 86 12.02 -4.68 1.19
CA ASP A 86 12.28 -4.84 -0.24
C ASP A 86 13.61 -5.59 -0.44
N PRO A 87 13.59 -6.87 -0.87
CA PRO A 87 14.81 -7.66 -0.99
C PRO A 87 15.72 -7.15 -2.12
N ILE A 88 15.22 -6.27 -3.00
CA ILE A 88 15.99 -5.70 -4.11
C ILE A 88 17.00 -4.66 -3.61
N GLN A 89 16.76 -4.00 -2.48
CA GLN A 89 17.74 -3.06 -1.91
C GLN A 89 19.07 -3.71 -1.50
N GLY A 90 19.19 -5.05 -1.52
CA GLY A 90 20.43 -5.76 -1.17
C GLY A 90 21.02 -6.73 -2.18
N LYS A 91 20.31 -7.13 -3.26
CA LYS A 91 20.74 -8.33 -4.04
C LYS A 91 20.62 -8.32 -5.56
N ALA A 92 20.16 -7.26 -6.21
CA ALA A 92 20.17 -7.20 -7.68
C ALA A 92 21.03 -6.05 -8.19
N ARG A 93 22.30 -6.34 -8.45
CA ARG A 93 23.14 -5.58 -9.37
C ARG A 93 23.44 -6.50 -10.53
N PHE A 94 23.00 -6.14 -11.74
CA PHE A 94 23.59 -6.68 -12.95
C PHE A 94 25.03 -6.16 -12.99
N LEU A 95 25.98 -7.09 -13.03
CA LEU A 95 27.37 -6.78 -13.31
C LEU A 95 27.53 -6.85 -14.83
N ASP A 96 27.66 -5.69 -15.45
CA ASP A 96 28.31 -5.53 -16.74
C ASP A 96 29.55 -4.65 -16.52
#